data_AF-A0A1X7TSL8-F1
#
_entry.id   AF-A0A1X7TSL8-F1
#
_cell.length_a   1.000
_cell.length_b   1.000
_cell.length_c   1.000
_cell.angle_alpha   90.00
_cell.angle_beta   90.00
_cell.angle_gamma   90.00
#
_symmetry.space_group_name_H-M   'P 1'
#
loop_
_entity.id
_entity.type
_entity.pdbx_description
1 polymer ?
#
loop_
_entity_poly.entity_id
_entity_poly.type
_entity_poly.pdbx_seq_one_letter_code
_entity_poly.pdbx_strand_id
1 'polypeptide(L)'
;MVPLLDYVPKLREATEVQCKGVYCGMPSYFPISHMLKRNWFLPAGPPPGASSKLVLESVKKTSSNSRNYTFIGHFPPNARLHLQPLPGYSLLSWSLESFIPPVTPYGDEGLGCYYIMYTRGNGGGETKLWIEVKGDIDVSPVLEVSLISVYINPPSSTSDELQQLLSLLPSWVSTISWTSIMDNMTF
;
A
#
# COMPACT_ATOMS: atom_id res chain seq x y z
N MET A 1 -33.87 -4.80 -6.43
CA MET A 1 -32.52 -4.63 -6.97
C MET A 1 -31.91 -6.01 -7.10
N VAL A 2 -31.61 -6.48 -8.31
CA VAL A 2 -30.99 -7.80 -8.51
C VAL A 2 -29.50 -7.67 -8.22
N PRO A 3 -28.93 -8.49 -7.31
CA PRO A 3 -27.49 -8.46 -7.01
C PRO A 3 -26.62 -8.71 -8.25
N LEU A 4 -25.47 -8.03 -8.35
CA LEU A 4 -24.48 -8.29 -9.40
C LEU A 4 -24.04 -9.77 -9.45
N LEU A 5 -24.07 -10.45 -8.30
CA LEU A 5 -23.79 -11.89 -8.15
C LEU A 5 -24.69 -12.80 -9.00
N ASP A 6 -25.88 -12.34 -9.38
CA ASP A 6 -26.79 -13.13 -10.22
C ASP A 6 -26.47 -13.00 -11.71
N TYR A 7 -25.84 -11.89 -12.11
CA TYR A 7 -25.35 -11.68 -13.47
C TYR A 7 -23.94 -12.22 -13.69
N VAL A 8 -23.13 -12.27 -12.62
CA VAL A 8 -21.72 -12.66 -12.68
C VAL A 8 -21.45 -13.76 -11.63
N PRO A 9 -21.83 -15.02 -11.92
CA PRO A 9 -21.71 -16.12 -10.95
C PRO A 9 -20.27 -16.35 -10.46
N LYS A 10 -19.26 -16.00 -11.26
CA LYS A 10 -17.83 -16.08 -10.91
C LYS A 10 -17.49 -15.34 -9.61
N LEU A 11 -18.21 -14.26 -9.30
CA LEU A 11 -18.02 -13.51 -8.06
C LEU A 11 -18.36 -14.32 -6.79
N ARG A 12 -19.11 -15.42 -6.90
CA ARG A 12 -19.39 -16.34 -5.78
C ARG A 12 -18.18 -17.16 -5.34
N GLU A 13 -17.13 -17.22 -6.17
CA GLU A 13 -15.86 -17.86 -5.82
C GLU A 13 -14.94 -16.94 -5.01
N ALA A 14 -15.30 -15.67 -4.83
CA ALA A 14 -14.51 -14.72 -4.07
C ALA A 14 -14.42 -15.14 -2.60
N THR A 15 -13.25 -14.95 -2.02
CA THR A 15 -13.00 -15.24 -0.60
C THR A 15 -12.87 -13.94 0.18
N GLU A 16 -13.35 -13.94 1.43
CA GLU A 16 -13.23 -12.78 2.30
C GLU A 16 -11.77 -12.62 2.74
N VAL A 17 -11.27 -11.38 2.64
CA VAL A 17 -9.91 -11.03 3.04
C VAL A 17 -9.75 -11.25 4.54
N GLN A 18 -8.76 -12.07 4.92
CA GLN A 18 -8.37 -12.23 6.32
C GLN A 18 -7.50 -11.04 6.73
N CYS A 19 -7.93 -10.28 7.73
CA CYS A 19 -7.20 -9.07 8.11
C CYS A 19 -5.98 -9.39 8.97
N LYS A 20 -4.80 -9.30 8.37
CA LYS A 20 -3.49 -9.44 9.04
C LYS A 20 -2.52 -8.42 8.45
N GLY A 21 -1.70 -7.77 9.28
CA GLY A 21 -0.77 -6.76 8.80
C GLY A 21 -1.43 -5.40 8.56
N VAL A 22 -0.59 -4.41 8.25
CA VAL A 22 -1.00 -3.05 7.91
C VAL A 22 -2.00 -3.05 6.75
N TYR A 23 -3.14 -2.39 6.91
CA TYR A 23 -4.24 -2.41 5.92
C TYR A 23 -4.66 -3.84 5.49
N CYS A 24 -4.70 -4.79 6.44
CA CYS A 24 -5.04 -6.19 6.20
C CYS A 24 -4.13 -6.88 5.17
N GLY A 25 -2.90 -6.37 4.98
CA GLY A 25 -1.95 -6.89 4.00
C GLY A 25 -2.33 -6.59 2.54
N MET A 26 -3.30 -5.68 2.32
CA MET A 26 -3.82 -5.35 1.00
C MET A 26 -3.27 -4.01 0.51
N PRO A 27 -2.99 -3.86 -0.80
CA PRO A 27 -2.54 -2.61 -1.41
C PRO A 27 -3.67 -1.58 -1.49
N SER A 28 -4.11 -1.10 -0.33
CA SER A 28 -5.28 -0.24 -0.19
C SER A 28 -5.06 1.13 -0.83
N TYR A 29 -5.89 1.45 -1.83
CA TYR A 29 -5.77 2.69 -2.60
C TYR A 29 -6.16 3.96 -1.84
N PHE A 30 -7.06 3.82 -0.86
CA PHE A 30 -7.55 4.91 -0.03
C PHE A 30 -7.44 4.57 1.46
N PRO A 31 -7.28 5.58 2.33
CA PRO A 31 -7.30 5.40 3.78
C PRO A 31 -8.74 5.20 4.33
N ILE A 32 -9.68 4.75 3.51
CA ILE A 32 -11.10 4.58 3.86
C ILE A 32 -11.51 3.13 4.06
N SER A 33 -10.56 2.24 4.33
CA SER A 33 -10.85 0.84 4.69
C SER A 33 -11.92 0.73 5.80
N HIS A 34 -12.01 1.72 6.71
CA HIS A 34 -13.08 1.81 7.71
C HIS A 34 -14.50 1.86 7.15
N MET A 35 -14.67 2.40 5.95
CA MET A 35 -15.97 2.44 5.28
C MET A 35 -16.29 1.09 4.61
N LEU A 36 -15.28 0.26 4.36
CA LEU A 36 -15.39 -1.03 3.68
C LEU A 36 -15.49 -2.15 4.73
N LYS A 37 -16.73 -2.45 5.16
CA LYS A 37 -17.00 -3.45 6.22
C LYS A 37 -16.48 -4.85 5.89
N ARG A 38 -16.45 -5.22 4.62
CA ARG A 38 -15.97 -6.53 4.13
C ARG A 38 -15.26 -6.34 2.81
N ASN A 39 -14.12 -6.99 2.66
CA ASN A 39 -13.35 -7.01 1.43
C ASN A 39 -13.29 -8.44 0.93
N TRP A 40 -13.49 -8.60 -0.38
CA TRP A 40 -13.52 -9.90 -1.05
C TRP A 40 -12.51 -9.87 -2.19
N PHE A 41 -11.82 -10.97 -2.42
CA PHE A 41 -10.90 -11.08 -3.55
C PHE A 41 -11.08 -12.40 -4.30
N LEU A 42 -10.89 -12.32 -5.61
CA LEU A 42 -10.69 -13.46 -6.47
C LEU A 42 -9.18 -13.64 -6.66
N PRO A 43 -8.63 -14.85 -6.47
CA PRO A 43 -7.24 -15.13 -6.78
C PRO A 43 -6.93 -14.84 -8.25
N ALA A 44 -5.79 -14.21 -8.50
CA ALA A 44 -5.26 -13.97 -9.84
C ALA A 44 -3.72 -14.03 -9.80
N GLY A 45 -3.10 -14.29 -10.96
CA GLY A 45 -1.65 -14.17 -11.11
C GLY A 45 -1.14 -12.73 -10.91
N PRO A 46 0.18 -12.54 -10.76
CA PRO A 46 0.77 -11.21 -10.67
C PRO A 46 0.50 -10.42 -11.96
N PRO A 47 0.19 -9.11 -11.86
CA PRO A 47 -0.06 -8.29 -13.03
C PRO A 47 1.24 -8.11 -13.86
N PRO A 48 1.17 -8.22 -15.19
CA PRO A 48 2.35 -8.08 -16.04
C PRO A 48 2.93 -6.66 -16.00
N GLY A 49 4.27 -6.56 -16.06
CA GLY A 49 5.00 -5.30 -16.27
C GLY A 49 4.96 -4.28 -15.12
N ALA A 50 4.28 -4.59 -14.02
CA ALA A 50 4.23 -3.72 -12.85
C ALA A 50 5.34 -4.12 -11.86
N SER A 51 6.01 -3.14 -11.27
CA SER A 51 7.02 -3.36 -10.23
C SER A 51 6.95 -2.28 -9.17
N SER A 52 7.19 -2.68 -7.92
CA SER A 52 7.39 -1.78 -6.79
C SER A 52 8.68 -2.23 -6.13
N LYS A 53 9.60 -1.30 -5.90
CA LYS A 53 10.82 -1.60 -5.15
C LYS A 53 11.24 -0.39 -4.36
N LEU A 54 11.28 -0.57 -3.04
CA LEU A 54 11.92 0.36 -2.12
C LEU A 54 13.23 -0.26 -1.64
N VAL A 55 14.29 0.53 -1.57
CA VAL A 55 15.60 0.07 -1.12
C VAL A 55 16.05 0.97 0.03
N LEU A 56 16.48 0.34 1.13
CA LEU A 56 17.14 1.06 2.20
C LEU A 56 18.56 1.44 1.74
N GLU A 57 18.81 2.73 1.61
CA GLU A 57 20.09 3.27 1.16
C GLU A 57 21.05 3.46 2.35
N SER A 58 20.56 3.99 3.47
CA SER A 58 21.39 4.16 4.66
C SER A 58 20.58 4.26 5.96
N VAL A 59 21.25 3.93 7.07
CA VAL A 59 20.75 4.14 8.44
C VAL A 59 21.78 4.96 9.19
N LYS A 60 21.35 6.07 9.81
CA LYS A 60 22.23 6.97 10.56
C LYS A 60 21.64 7.27 11.93
N LYS A 61 22.42 7.06 12.99
CA LYS A 61 22.07 7.49 14.34
C LYS A 61 22.08 9.02 14.38
N THR A 62 20.96 9.63 14.78
CA THR A 62 20.80 11.09 14.85
C THR A 62 20.89 11.61 16.29
N SER A 63 20.51 10.79 17.27
CA SER A 63 20.69 11.07 18.69
C SER A 63 20.89 9.78 19.50
N SER A 64 20.92 9.85 20.83
CA SER A 64 21.01 8.67 21.68
C SER A 64 19.83 7.71 21.51
N ASN A 65 18.64 8.21 21.12
CA ASN A 65 17.40 7.44 21.02
C ASN A 65 16.68 7.63 19.68
N SER A 66 17.38 8.03 18.61
CA SER A 66 16.79 8.17 17.28
C SER A 66 17.73 7.77 16.15
N ARG A 67 17.14 7.20 15.09
CA ARG A 67 17.82 6.82 13.84
C ARG A 67 17.02 7.31 12.65
N ASN A 68 17.74 7.75 11.64
CA ASN A 68 17.21 8.14 10.34
C ASN A 68 17.46 7.02 9.32
N TYR A 69 16.39 6.58 8.67
CA TYR A 69 16.36 5.59 7.61
C TYR A 69 16.15 6.33 6.29
N THR A 70 17.12 6.25 5.39
CA THR A 70 17.03 6.85 4.05
C THR A 70 16.73 5.76 3.02
N PHE A 71 15.69 5.96 2.22
CA PHE A 71 15.22 5.04 1.21
C PHE A 71 15.34 5.65 -0.18
N ILE A 72 15.56 4.79 -1.16
CA ILE A 72 15.55 5.11 -2.58
C ILE A 72 14.68 4.10 -3.32
N GLY A 73 13.83 4.56 -4.22
CA GLY A 73 12.95 3.69 -5.00
C GLY A 73 12.47 4.36 -6.27
N HIS A 74 11.90 3.57 -7.18
CA HIS A 74 11.25 4.11 -8.37
C HIS A 74 9.74 4.15 -8.15
N PHE A 75 9.21 5.34 -7.92
CA PHE A 75 7.79 5.48 -7.62
C PHE A 75 7.03 5.61 -8.95
N PRO A 76 5.83 5.06 -9.12
CA PRO A 76 4.96 5.45 -10.23
C PRO A 76 4.40 6.87 -10.04
N PRO A 77 3.62 7.39 -11.00
CA PRO A 77 2.87 8.63 -10.81
C PRO A 77 1.89 8.62 -9.64
N ASN A 78 1.36 7.44 -9.28
CA ASN A 78 0.47 7.24 -8.14
C ASN A 78 1.04 6.16 -7.22
N ALA A 79 1.58 6.54 -6.07
CA ALA A 79 2.09 5.62 -5.07
C ALA A 79 1.45 5.88 -3.70
N ARG A 80 1.52 4.88 -2.81
CA ARG A 80 1.20 5.02 -1.39
C ARG A 80 2.38 4.54 -0.56
N LEU A 81 2.56 5.16 0.59
CA LEU A 81 3.45 4.65 1.63
C LEU A 81 2.64 4.37 2.87
N HIS A 82 2.83 3.19 3.44
CA HIS A 82 2.37 2.85 4.77
C HIS A 82 3.58 2.82 5.69
N LEU A 83 3.54 3.59 6.77
CA LEU A 83 4.59 3.58 7.78
C LEU A 83 3.97 3.19 9.11
N GLN A 84 4.51 2.15 9.75
CA GLN A 84 4.10 1.74 11.08
C GLN A 84 5.34 1.57 11.97
N PRO A 85 5.60 2.52 12.87
CA PRO A 85 6.53 2.27 13.97
C PRO A 85 6.07 1.05 14.78
N LEU A 86 7.00 0.17 15.12
CA LEU A 86 6.72 -1.01 15.93
C LEU A 86 6.55 -0.64 17.42
N PRO A 87 6.08 -1.56 18.28
CA PRO A 87 5.82 -1.25 19.69
C PRO A 87 7.04 -0.61 20.37
N GLY A 88 6.82 0.53 21.03
CA GLY A 88 7.88 1.29 21.72
C GLY A 88 8.61 2.32 20.84
N TYR A 89 8.26 2.40 19.55
CA TYR A 89 8.83 3.37 18.60
C TYR A 89 7.80 4.39 18.13
N SER A 90 8.28 5.53 17.62
CA SER A 90 7.45 6.59 17.05
C SER A 90 8.19 7.34 15.94
N LEU A 91 7.45 7.91 14.99
CA LEU A 91 8.05 8.81 14.00
C LEU A 91 8.38 10.15 14.65
N LEU A 92 9.61 10.62 14.45
CA LEU A 92 10.10 11.90 14.95
C LEU A 92 10.06 12.99 13.87
N SER A 93 10.54 12.66 12.66
CA SER A 93 10.56 13.57 11.51
C SER A 93 10.66 12.79 10.19
N TRP A 94 10.42 13.43 9.06
CA TRP A 94 10.54 12.82 7.73
C TRP A 94 10.83 13.85 6.63
N SER A 95 11.13 13.37 5.43
CA SER A 95 11.38 14.21 4.25
C SER A 95 10.15 14.55 3.41
N LEU A 96 8.96 14.07 3.80
CA LEU A 96 7.77 14.10 2.94
C LEU A 96 7.02 15.43 3.07
N GLU A 97 6.85 15.91 4.30
CA GLU A 97 6.12 17.13 4.62
C GLU A 97 6.73 17.83 5.84
N SER A 98 6.38 19.09 6.06
CA SER A 98 6.83 19.87 7.22
C SER A 98 6.25 19.40 8.57
N PHE A 99 5.19 18.57 8.55
CA PHE A 99 4.55 18.02 9.73
C PHE A 99 4.24 16.53 9.54
N ILE A 100 3.99 15.83 10.66
CA ILE A 100 3.56 14.43 10.68
C ILE A 100 2.03 14.41 10.94
N PRO A 101 1.21 13.86 10.02
CA PRO A 101 -0.23 13.73 10.20
C PRO A 101 -0.56 12.67 11.27
N PRO A 102 -1.79 12.67 11.82
CA PRO A 102 -2.22 11.60 12.71
C PRO A 102 -2.20 10.24 12.01
N VAL A 103 -1.98 9.18 12.79
CA VAL A 103 -2.07 7.81 12.29
C VAL A 103 -3.52 7.44 11.96
N THR A 104 -3.67 6.57 10.98
CA THR A 104 -4.91 5.84 10.72
C THR A 104 -5.04 4.67 11.69
N PRO A 105 -6.25 4.18 12.01
CA PRO A 105 -6.42 3.04 12.91
C PRO A 105 -6.13 1.68 12.24
N TYR A 106 -5.62 1.67 11.00
CA TYR A 106 -5.39 0.45 10.19
C TYR A 106 -3.95 -0.05 10.24
N GLY A 107 -3.30 0.18 11.37
CA GLY A 107 -2.05 -0.50 11.68
C GLY A 107 -2.28 -1.95 12.09
N ASP A 108 -1.24 -2.76 11.95
CA ASP A 108 -1.21 -4.09 12.53
C ASP A 108 -1.20 -4.02 14.06
N GLU A 109 -1.79 -5.02 14.69
CA GLU A 109 -1.87 -5.14 16.16
C GLU A 109 -2.42 -3.89 16.89
N GLY A 110 -3.13 -3.00 16.18
CA GLY A 110 -3.69 -1.77 16.74
C GLY A 110 -2.70 -0.61 16.92
N LEU A 111 -1.48 -0.71 16.41
CA LEU A 111 -0.42 0.32 16.56
C LEU A 111 -0.67 1.60 15.75
N GLY A 112 -1.64 1.56 14.83
CA GLY A 112 -1.92 2.64 13.89
C GLY A 112 -0.85 2.75 12.79
N CYS A 113 -1.21 3.38 11.67
CA CYS A 113 -0.31 3.50 10.52
C CYS A 113 -0.42 4.88 9.86
N TYR A 114 0.71 5.48 9.52
CA TYR A 114 0.75 6.67 8.67
C TYR A 114 0.49 6.28 7.23
N TYR A 115 -0.56 6.85 6.65
CA TYR A 115 -0.94 6.64 5.27
C TYR A 115 -0.58 7.86 4.43
N ILE A 116 0.35 7.71 3.50
CA ILE A 116 0.81 8.80 2.64
C ILE A 116 0.37 8.53 1.21
N MET A 117 -0.31 9.51 0.62
CA MET A 117 -0.64 9.54 -0.80
C MET A 117 0.43 10.32 -1.55
N TYR A 118 1.25 9.62 -2.34
CA TYR A 118 2.24 10.26 -3.19
C TYR A 118 1.72 10.29 -4.63
N THR A 119 1.46 11.49 -5.16
CA THR A 119 0.93 11.68 -6.52
C THR A 119 1.71 12.75 -7.25
N ARG A 120 2.03 12.52 -8.53
CA ARG A 120 2.73 13.48 -9.40
C ARG A 120 2.13 13.54 -10.79
N GLY A 121 2.21 14.73 -11.40
CA GLY A 121 1.58 15.02 -12.69
C GLY A 121 2.33 14.53 -13.93
N ASN A 122 3.63 14.22 -13.86
CA ASN A 122 4.39 13.77 -15.03
C ASN A 122 5.42 12.68 -14.66
N GLY A 123 5.33 11.53 -15.33
CA GLY A 123 6.28 10.40 -15.29
C GLY A 123 6.42 9.68 -13.94
N GLY A 124 6.78 8.39 -13.98
CA GLY A 124 7.46 7.73 -12.87
C GLY A 124 8.92 8.22 -12.76
N GLY A 125 9.66 7.79 -11.73
CA GLY A 125 10.99 8.32 -11.48
C GLY A 125 11.54 7.96 -10.11
N GLU A 126 12.86 8.02 -10.01
CA GLU A 126 13.60 7.82 -8.77
C GLU A 126 13.13 8.82 -7.71
N THR A 127 12.88 8.32 -6.51
CA THR A 127 12.40 9.09 -5.37
C THR A 127 13.22 8.67 -4.18
N LYS A 128 13.79 9.66 -3.51
CA LYS A 128 14.54 9.50 -2.28
C LYS A 128 13.75 10.12 -1.15
N LEU A 129 13.58 9.36 -0.07
CA LEU A 129 12.91 9.84 1.14
C LEU A 129 13.66 9.39 2.37
N TRP A 130 13.46 10.07 3.48
CA TRP A 130 14.02 9.66 4.75
C TRP A 130 12.99 9.76 5.88
N ILE A 131 13.13 8.87 6.86
CA ILE A 131 12.22 8.73 7.99
C ILE A 131 13.07 8.61 9.25
N GLU A 132 12.81 9.47 10.23
CA GLU A 132 13.45 9.41 11.53
C GLU A 132 12.53 8.77 12.56
N VAL A 133 13.03 7.73 13.22
CA VAL A 133 12.32 6.97 14.24
C VAL A 133 12.98 7.21 15.59
N LYS A 134 12.17 7.39 16.63
CA LYS A 134 12.57 7.53 18.02
C LYS A 134 12.18 6.29 18.83
N GLY A 135 13.08 5.79 19.68
CA GLY A 135 12.87 4.66 20.58
C GLY A 135 14.20 4.07 21.09
N ASP A 136 14.18 2.83 21.57
CA ASP A 136 15.42 2.08 21.82
C ASP A 136 15.97 1.58 20.50
N ILE A 137 16.75 2.45 19.87
CA ILE A 137 17.22 2.22 18.51
C ILE A 137 18.19 1.03 18.43
N ASP A 138 18.82 0.61 19.53
CA ASP A 138 19.77 -0.50 19.52
C ASP A 138 19.09 -1.87 19.38
N VAL A 139 17.76 -1.89 19.44
CA VAL A 139 16.90 -3.03 19.13
C VAL A 139 16.24 -2.82 17.77
N SER A 140 16.27 -3.85 16.92
CA SER A 140 15.54 -3.94 15.65
C SER A 140 14.60 -5.15 15.70
N PRO A 141 13.48 -5.15 14.95
CA PRO A 141 13.03 -4.06 14.08
C PRO A 141 12.32 -2.93 14.82
N VAL A 142 12.28 -1.74 14.21
CA VAL A 142 11.68 -0.50 14.73
C VAL A 142 10.57 0.05 13.84
N LEU A 143 10.56 -0.30 12.54
CA LEU A 143 9.65 0.28 11.55
C LEU A 143 9.27 -0.73 10.46
N GLU A 144 7.98 -0.82 10.18
CA GLU A 144 7.45 -1.44 8.96
C GLU A 144 7.14 -0.35 7.92
N VAL A 145 7.57 -0.60 6.69
CA VAL A 145 7.39 0.29 5.54
C VAL A 145 6.82 -0.50 4.37
N SER A 146 5.68 -0.08 3.85
CA SER A 146 5.13 -0.62 2.62
C SER A 146 5.09 0.46 1.53
N LEU A 147 5.64 0.15 0.35
CA LEU A 147 5.48 0.94 -0.86
C LEU A 147 4.43 0.28 -1.77
N ILE A 148 3.34 1.00 -2.03
CA ILE A 148 2.28 0.55 -2.92
C ILE A 148 2.34 1.36 -4.20
N SER A 149 2.68 0.71 -5.30
CA SER A 149 2.60 1.26 -6.65
C SER A 149 1.20 1.07 -7.21
N VAL A 150 0.55 2.15 -7.66
CA VAL A 150 -0.80 2.10 -8.24
C VAL A 150 -0.75 2.55 -9.70
N TYR A 151 -1.35 1.76 -10.57
CA TYR A 151 -1.47 2.04 -11.98
C TYR A 151 -2.95 2.03 -12.39
N ILE A 152 -3.41 3.13 -13.01
CA ILE A 152 -4.81 3.34 -13.36
C ILE A 152 -4.99 3.07 -14.86
N ASN A 153 -5.86 2.12 -15.19
CA ASN A 153 -6.16 1.68 -16.55
C ASN A 153 -4.95 1.37 -17.49
N PRO A 154 -3.83 0.77 -17.05
CA PRO A 154 -2.74 0.47 -17.98
C PRO A 154 -3.10 -0.80 -18.75
N PRO A 155 -3.20 -0.74 -20.10
CA PRO A 155 -3.52 -1.92 -20.91
C PRO A 155 -2.54 -3.08 -20.67
N SER A 156 -1.28 -2.76 -20.37
CA SER A 156 -0.19 -3.71 -20.15
C SER A 156 -0.15 -4.34 -18.76
N SER A 157 -1.05 -3.95 -17.84
CA SER A 157 -1.03 -4.41 -16.43
C SER A 157 -2.30 -5.15 -16.00
N THR A 158 -3.15 -5.49 -16.97
CA THR A 158 -4.37 -6.26 -16.73
C THR A 158 -4.05 -7.73 -16.89
N SER A 159 -4.34 -8.55 -15.87
CA SER A 159 -4.15 -9.99 -15.95
C SER A 159 -5.24 -10.66 -16.79
N ASP A 160 -4.98 -11.88 -17.27
CA ASP A 160 -5.95 -12.65 -18.03
C ASP A 160 -7.23 -12.93 -17.22
N GLU A 161 -7.10 -13.15 -15.91
CA GLU A 161 -8.23 -13.37 -15.00
C GLU A 161 -9.11 -12.13 -14.89
N LEU A 162 -8.51 -10.94 -14.81
CA LEU A 162 -9.25 -9.69 -14.79
C LEU A 162 -9.96 -9.46 -16.13
N GLN A 163 -9.30 -9.71 -17.26
CA GLN A 163 -9.94 -9.62 -18.58
C GLN A 163 -11.15 -10.57 -18.72
N GLN A 164 -10.98 -11.82 -18.28
CA GLN A 164 -12.08 -12.80 -18.26
C GLN A 164 -13.24 -12.31 -17.38
N LEU A 165 -12.96 -11.82 -16.16
CA LEU A 165 -14.00 -11.29 -15.28
C LEU A 165 -14.73 -10.09 -15.92
N LEU A 166 -14.00 -9.15 -16.53
CA LEU A 166 -14.58 -7.98 -17.20
C LEU A 166 -15.50 -8.38 -18.36
N SER A 167 -15.14 -9.43 -19.12
CA SER A 167 -15.95 -9.95 -20.23
C SER A 167 -17.30 -10.55 -19.79
N LEU A 168 -17.43 -10.94 -18.52
CA LEU A 168 -18.67 -11.47 -17.95
C LEU A 168 -19.60 -10.37 -17.43
N LEU A 169 -19.13 -9.11 -17.38
CA LEU A 169 -19.93 -8.02 -16.85
C LEU A 169 -21.04 -7.63 -17.84
N PRO A 170 -22.26 -7.35 -17.35
CA PRO A 170 -23.32 -6.81 -18.18
C PRO A 170 -22.95 -5.48 -18.83
N SER A 171 -23.50 -5.19 -20.01
CA SER A 171 -23.20 -3.97 -20.79
C SER A 171 -23.53 -2.64 -20.10
N TRP A 172 -24.38 -2.67 -19.07
CA TRP A 172 -24.73 -1.49 -18.27
C TRP A 172 -23.74 -1.21 -17.13
N VAL A 173 -22.76 -2.09 -16.90
CA VAL A 173 -21.69 -1.90 -15.91
C VAL A 173 -20.52 -1.16 -16.55
N SER A 174 -20.09 -0.07 -15.93
CA SER A 174 -18.83 0.59 -16.26
C SER A 174 -17.79 0.26 -15.19
N THR A 175 -16.56 -0.03 -15.62
CA THR A 175 -15.47 -0.41 -14.71
C THR A 175 -14.29 0.52 -14.83
N ILE A 176 -13.66 0.80 -13.70
CA ILE A 176 -12.33 1.40 -13.63
C ILE A 176 -11.45 0.38 -12.93
N SER A 177 -10.38 -0.04 -13.60
CA SER A 177 -9.43 -1.01 -13.06
C SER A 177 -8.18 -0.31 -12.56
N TRP A 178 -7.79 -0.62 -11.32
CA TRP A 178 -6.53 -0.18 -10.73
C TRP A 178 -5.68 -1.40 -10.42
N THR A 179 -4.50 -1.43 -11.01
CA THR A 179 -3.50 -2.45 -10.72
C THR A 179 -2.59 -1.92 -9.63
N SER A 180 -2.50 -2.64 -8.51
CA SER A 180 -1.66 -2.23 -7.38
C SER A 180 -0.66 -3.32 -7.01
N ILE A 181 0.57 -2.92 -6.73
CA ILE A 181 1.62 -3.81 -6.22
C ILE A 181 2.14 -3.24 -4.91
N MET A 182 2.24 -4.09 -3.90
CA MET A 182 2.84 -3.75 -2.62
C MET A 182 4.20 -4.41 -2.48
N ASP A 183 5.20 -3.64 -2.05
CA ASP A 183 6.47 -4.11 -1.51
C ASP A 183 6.48 -3.77 -0.02
N ASN A 184 6.62 -4.76 0.86
CA ASN A 184 6.60 -4.57 2.32
C ASN A 184 7.92 -4.96 2.94
N MET A 185 8.44 -4.13 3.84
CA MET A 185 9.76 -4.28 4.43
C MET A 185 9.73 -3.91 5.91
N THR A 186 10.53 -4.62 6.71
CA THR A 186 10.67 -4.38 8.15
C THR A 186 12.13 -4.11 8.47
N PHE A 187 12.41 -3.05 9.23
CA PHE A 187 13.76 -2.54 9.53
C PHE A 187 13.95 -2.30 11.03
#